data_AF-A0A2N6F7J5-F1
#
_entry.id   AF-A0A2N6F7J5-F1
#
_cell.length_a   1.000
_cell.length_b   1.000
_cell.length_c   1.000
_cell.angle_alpha   90.00
_cell.angle_beta   90.00
_cell.angle_gamma   90.00
#
_symmetry.space_group_name_H-M   'P 1'
#
loop_
_entity.id
_entity.type
_entity.pdbx_description
1 polymer ?
#
loop_
_entity_poly.entity_id
_entity_poly.type
_entity_poly.pdbx_seq_one_letter_code
_entity_poly.pdbx_strand_id
1 'polypeptide(L)'
;MVKGLKLAKYKVDSDLGLPAEILELLKVLDKADFFNDGLLVGSWAMLFYEEVLGIKYVLRTGDIDFALVPGILKEARAIDLEAEFKALGMEPVTDSETGLQKFLTDLYEVEFLVHRPGGREEVKMVRKFNVIAQAMPFIDILFIDPIEVEFAGCLIRIPRPEALFFQKLIVAQRRPQEWKKEKDLEQCGLLAGQLDIKVLEAMAGGYRMSKKTRYMIRESCKAIGFEPSHIILKDTVTKK
;
A
#
# COMPACT_ATOMS: atom_id res chain seq x y z
N MET A 1 14.96 18.85 12.07
CA MET A 1 13.58 19.12 11.61
C MET A 1 13.16 17.94 10.77
N VAL A 2 12.17 17.18 11.22
CA VAL A 2 11.59 16.07 10.45
C VAL A 2 10.70 16.70 9.36
N LYS A 3 10.90 16.33 8.08
CA LYS A 3 10.11 16.84 6.96
C LYS A 3 8.88 15.95 6.77
N GLY A 4 7.79 16.24 7.47
CA GLY A 4 6.49 15.63 7.15
C GLY A 4 5.93 16.14 5.82
N LEU A 5 4.94 15.42 5.28
CA LEU A 5 4.14 15.92 4.15
C LEU A 5 3.47 17.26 4.51
N LYS A 6 3.36 18.15 3.52
CA LYS A 6 2.77 19.49 3.65
C LYS A 6 1.52 19.68 2.80
N LEU A 7 1.33 18.84 1.79
CA LEU A 7 0.27 18.97 0.78
C LEU A 7 -0.47 17.63 0.65
N ALA A 8 -1.71 17.68 0.21
CA ALA A 8 -2.46 16.47 -0.18
C ALA A 8 -2.19 16.06 -1.65
N LYS A 9 -1.64 16.99 -2.45
CA LYS A 9 -1.31 16.79 -3.86
C LYS A 9 0.14 17.19 -4.13
N TYR A 10 0.83 16.36 -4.88
CA TYR A 10 2.21 16.57 -5.29
C TYR A 10 2.36 16.42 -6.79
N LYS A 11 3.37 17.07 -7.36
CA LYS A 11 3.77 16.87 -8.74
C LYS A 11 5.17 16.25 -8.75
N VAL A 12 5.34 15.18 -9.51
CA VAL A 12 6.63 14.52 -9.74
C VAL A 12 6.98 14.71 -11.21
N ASP A 13 7.99 15.56 -11.46
CA ASP A 13 8.45 15.89 -12.82
C ASP A 13 9.55 14.96 -13.33
N SER A 14 10.25 14.22 -12.45
CA SER A 14 11.19 13.18 -12.87
C SER A 14 10.44 11.96 -13.40
N ASP A 15 11.10 11.15 -14.23
CA ASP A 15 10.54 9.90 -14.76
C ASP A 15 10.62 8.75 -13.74
N LEU A 16 11.21 8.99 -12.56
CA LEU A 16 11.54 8.02 -11.52
C LEU A 16 12.33 6.80 -12.05
N GLY A 17 12.93 6.90 -13.23
CA GLY A 17 13.55 5.79 -13.94
C GLY A 17 12.59 4.63 -14.27
N LEU A 18 11.27 4.88 -14.32
CA LEU A 18 10.29 3.82 -14.54
C LEU A 18 10.30 3.34 -16.00
N PRO A 19 10.28 2.01 -16.24
CA PRO A 19 10.17 1.48 -17.59
C PRO A 19 8.85 1.87 -18.27
N ALA A 20 8.88 1.97 -19.61
CA ALA A 20 7.74 2.44 -20.39
C ALA A 20 6.46 1.62 -20.16
N GLU A 21 6.59 0.30 -20.00
CA GLU A 21 5.44 -0.59 -19.72
C GLU A 21 4.75 -0.26 -18.39
N ILE A 22 5.49 0.18 -17.37
CA ILE A 22 4.93 0.62 -16.09
C ILE A 22 4.21 1.96 -16.26
N LEU A 23 4.79 2.88 -17.04
CA LEU A 23 4.14 4.16 -17.33
C LEU A 23 2.81 3.96 -18.06
N GLU A 24 2.76 3.04 -19.02
CA GLU A 24 1.51 2.70 -19.72
C GLU A 24 0.50 2.01 -18.81
N LEU A 25 0.94 1.10 -17.93
CA LEU A 25 0.07 0.50 -16.90
C LEU A 25 -0.60 1.56 -16.03
N LEU A 26 0.17 2.53 -15.53
CA LEU A 26 -0.35 3.62 -14.68
C LEU A 26 -1.34 4.51 -15.44
N LYS A 27 -1.09 4.81 -16.72
CA LYS A 27 -2.02 5.55 -17.59
C LYS A 27 -3.30 4.78 -17.86
N VAL A 28 -3.24 3.46 -18.06
CA VAL A 28 -4.43 2.61 -18.23
C VAL A 28 -5.30 2.65 -16.98
N LEU A 29 -4.67 2.53 -15.80
CA LEU A 29 -5.38 2.61 -14.51
C LEU A 29 -6.02 3.99 -14.29
N ASP A 30 -5.31 5.08 -14.58
CA ASP A 30 -5.83 6.44 -14.47
C ASP A 30 -7.02 6.68 -15.42
N LYS A 31 -6.90 6.27 -16.70
CA LYS A 31 -8.01 6.32 -17.68
C LYS A 31 -9.22 5.47 -17.26
N ALA A 32 -8.98 4.41 -16.50
CA ALA A 32 -10.00 3.55 -15.95
C ALA A 32 -10.60 4.10 -14.64
N ASP A 33 -10.28 5.34 -14.24
CA ASP A 33 -10.74 5.94 -12.99
C ASP A 33 -10.36 5.09 -11.76
N PHE A 34 -9.36 4.22 -11.87
CA PHE A 34 -8.99 3.26 -10.83
C PHE A 34 -8.64 3.96 -9.53
N PHE A 35 -7.84 5.03 -9.62
CA PHE A 35 -7.37 5.75 -8.44
C PHE A 35 -8.48 6.48 -7.69
N ASN A 36 -9.72 6.59 -8.19
CA ASN A 36 -10.83 7.08 -7.36
C ASN A 36 -11.10 6.15 -6.16
N ASP A 37 -10.90 4.85 -6.35
CA ASP A 37 -11.14 3.81 -5.34
C ASP A 37 -9.88 3.01 -4.97
N GLY A 38 -8.77 3.24 -5.65
CA GLY A 38 -7.57 2.44 -5.54
C GLY A 38 -6.31 3.23 -5.21
N LEU A 39 -5.29 2.52 -4.74
CA LEU A 39 -3.96 3.05 -4.43
C LEU A 39 -2.89 2.16 -5.06
N LEU A 40 -1.81 2.76 -5.57
CA LEU A 40 -0.55 2.05 -5.77
C LEU A 40 0.12 1.88 -4.40
N VAL A 41 0.43 0.64 -4.01
CA VAL A 41 0.96 0.32 -2.67
C VAL A 41 2.26 -0.47 -2.74
N GLY A 42 2.67 -1.08 -1.62
CA GLY A 42 3.85 -1.92 -1.57
C GLY A 42 5.15 -1.15 -1.76
N SER A 43 6.13 -1.78 -2.38
CA SER A 43 7.46 -1.17 -2.62
C SER A 43 7.44 -0.06 -3.67
N TRP A 44 6.47 -0.08 -4.60
CA TRP A 44 6.39 0.90 -5.68
C TRP A 44 5.98 2.29 -5.18
N ALA A 45 5.13 2.36 -4.15
CA ALA A 45 4.79 3.62 -3.48
C ALA A 45 6.03 4.35 -2.91
N MET A 46 7.08 3.60 -2.51
CA MET A 46 8.30 4.20 -1.96
C MET A 46 9.06 5.07 -2.97
N LEU A 47 8.96 4.77 -4.28
CA LEU A 47 9.63 5.56 -5.32
C LEU A 47 9.12 7.00 -5.36
N PHE A 48 7.81 7.18 -5.18
CA PHE A 48 7.18 8.49 -5.16
C PHE A 48 7.54 9.29 -3.90
N TYR A 49 7.91 8.63 -2.81
CA TYR A 49 8.39 9.34 -1.62
C TYR A 49 9.80 9.91 -1.78
N GLU A 50 10.57 9.51 -2.80
CA GLU A 50 11.88 10.10 -3.05
C GLU A 50 11.75 11.59 -3.36
N GLU A 51 10.87 11.95 -4.28
CA GLU A 51 10.67 13.34 -4.68
C GLU A 51 9.85 14.13 -3.65
N VAL A 52 8.91 13.44 -2.98
CA VAL A 52 8.01 14.09 -2.02
C VAL A 52 8.68 14.33 -0.65
N LEU A 53 9.53 13.41 -0.19
CA LEU A 53 10.15 13.44 1.15
C LEU A 53 11.68 13.43 1.13
N GLY A 54 12.32 13.20 -0.02
CA GLY A 54 13.78 13.05 -0.12
C GLY A 54 14.28 11.66 0.30
N ILE A 55 13.42 10.64 0.30
CA ILE A 55 13.77 9.27 0.71
C ILE A 55 14.30 8.48 -0.49
N LYS A 56 15.59 8.18 -0.49
CA LYS A 56 16.17 7.31 -1.53
C LYS A 56 15.79 5.86 -1.28
N TYR A 57 15.13 5.24 -2.24
CA TYR A 57 14.76 3.82 -2.18
C TYR A 57 15.12 3.10 -3.47
N VAL A 58 15.84 1.99 -3.36
CA VAL A 58 16.17 1.14 -4.51
C VAL A 58 15.11 0.06 -4.62
N LEU A 59 14.29 0.11 -5.68
CA LEU A 59 13.31 -0.93 -5.97
C LEU A 59 14.01 -2.24 -6.34
N ARG A 60 13.61 -3.34 -5.68
CA ARG A 60 14.17 -4.69 -5.88
C ARG A 60 13.08 -5.76 -6.06
N THR A 61 11.96 -5.39 -6.66
CA THR A 61 10.79 -6.28 -6.79
C THR A 61 10.09 -6.02 -8.12
N GLY A 62 9.65 -7.11 -8.79
CA GLY A 62 8.75 -7.06 -9.93
C GLY A 62 7.27 -7.02 -9.50
N ASP A 63 6.98 -7.39 -8.25
CA ASP A 63 5.62 -7.37 -7.67
C ASP A 63 5.09 -5.93 -7.55
N ILE A 64 4.00 -5.62 -8.26
CA ILE A 64 3.28 -4.34 -8.24
C ILE A 64 1.92 -4.58 -7.61
N ASP A 65 1.71 -3.98 -6.43
CA ASP A 65 0.48 -4.13 -5.66
C ASP A 65 -0.43 -2.92 -5.82
N PHE A 66 -1.70 -3.16 -6.12
CA PHE A 66 -2.74 -2.14 -6.10
C PHE A 66 -3.80 -2.45 -5.04
N ALA A 67 -3.98 -1.57 -4.05
CA ALA A 67 -5.02 -1.74 -3.04
C ALA A 67 -6.33 -1.09 -3.49
N LEU A 68 -7.46 -1.72 -3.16
CA LEU A 68 -8.82 -1.25 -3.42
C LEU A 68 -9.56 -0.92 -2.13
N VAL A 69 -10.36 0.15 -2.16
CA VAL A 69 -11.07 0.68 -1.00
C VAL A 69 -12.02 -0.36 -0.41
N PRO A 70 -12.13 -0.47 0.93
CA PRO A 70 -13.11 -1.32 1.56
C PRO A 70 -14.54 -0.92 1.14
N GLY A 71 -15.37 -1.91 0.81
CA GLY A 71 -16.80 -1.68 0.56
C GLY A 71 -17.13 -1.04 -0.79
N ILE A 72 -16.21 -1.06 -1.77
CA ILE A 72 -16.47 -0.60 -3.14
C ILE A 72 -17.81 -1.14 -3.65
N LEU A 73 -18.71 -0.22 -4.01
CA LEU A 73 -20.07 -0.54 -4.41
C LEU A 73 -20.06 -1.25 -5.77
N LYS A 74 -21.07 -2.10 -5.99
CA LYS A 74 -21.32 -2.67 -7.33
C LYS A 74 -21.85 -1.55 -8.22
N GLU A 75 -20.97 -0.89 -8.95
CA GLU A 75 -21.39 0.06 -9.99
C GLU A 75 -22.04 -0.66 -11.19
N ALA A 76 -22.88 0.07 -11.92
CA ALA A 76 -23.62 -0.44 -13.07
C ALA A 76 -22.76 -0.61 -14.34
N ARG A 77 -21.57 0.02 -14.38
CA ARG A 77 -20.64 -0.05 -15.51
C ARG A 77 -19.30 -0.59 -15.01
N ALA A 78 -19.04 -1.85 -15.33
CA ALA A 78 -17.74 -2.46 -15.09
C ALA A 78 -16.74 -1.97 -16.14
N ILE A 79 -15.57 -1.53 -15.71
CA ILE A 79 -14.40 -1.40 -16.57
C ILE A 79 -13.68 -2.75 -16.53
N ASP A 80 -13.26 -3.25 -17.68
CA ASP A 80 -12.62 -4.56 -17.77
C ASP A 80 -11.08 -4.40 -17.74
N LEU A 81 -10.52 -4.25 -16.53
CA LEU A 81 -9.06 -4.10 -16.40
C LEU A 81 -8.32 -5.35 -16.88
N GLU A 82 -8.93 -6.53 -16.80
CA GLU A 82 -8.32 -7.74 -17.35
C GLU A 82 -8.13 -7.62 -18.88
N ALA A 83 -9.14 -7.12 -19.60
CA ALA A 83 -9.01 -6.89 -21.04
C ALA A 83 -7.96 -5.83 -21.37
N GLU A 84 -7.91 -4.73 -20.60
CA GLU A 84 -6.89 -3.68 -20.78
C GLU A 84 -5.48 -4.19 -20.51
N PHE A 85 -5.29 -5.00 -19.46
CA PHE A 85 -3.98 -5.56 -19.11
C PHE A 85 -3.52 -6.59 -20.15
N LYS A 86 -4.43 -7.40 -20.70
CA LYS A 86 -4.15 -8.25 -21.87
C LYS A 86 -3.68 -7.43 -23.07
N ALA A 87 -4.30 -6.28 -23.33
CA ALA A 87 -3.90 -5.39 -24.42
C ALA A 87 -2.51 -4.78 -24.21
N LEU A 88 -2.08 -4.63 -22.95
CA LEU A 88 -0.70 -4.27 -22.58
C LEU A 88 0.29 -5.44 -22.66
N GLY A 89 -0.16 -6.64 -23.04
CA GLY A 89 0.69 -7.83 -23.15
C GLY A 89 0.85 -8.60 -21.83
N MET A 90 0.03 -8.32 -20.82
CA MET A 90 0.05 -9.08 -19.57
C MET A 90 -0.80 -10.34 -19.67
N GLU A 91 -0.29 -11.46 -19.18
CA GLU A 91 -1.01 -12.73 -19.10
C GLU A 91 -1.75 -12.82 -17.76
N PRO A 92 -3.10 -12.91 -17.72
CA PRO A 92 -3.80 -13.18 -16.48
C PRO A 92 -3.63 -14.65 -16.08
N VAL A 93 -3.23 -14.87 -14.85
CA VAL A 93 -3.14 -16.19 -14.24
C VAL A 93 -4.06 -16.21 -13.02
N THR A 94 -4.92 -17.22 -12.94
CA THR A 94 -5.74 -17.46 -11.75
C THR A 94 -5.36 -18.83 -11.18
N ASP A 95 -4.87 -18.83 -9.95
CA ASP A 95 -4.56 -20.04 -9.21
C ASP A 95 -5.85 -20.83 -8.96
N SER A 96 -5.86 -22.11 -9.33
CA SER A 96 -7.08 -22.94 -9.30
C SER A 96 -7.49 -23.39 -7.91
N GLU A 97 -6.58 -23.35 -6.92
CA GLU A 97 -6.85 -23.75 -5.54
C GLU A 97 -7.32 -22.57 -4.70
N THR A 98 -6.63 -21.43 -4.82
CA THR A 98 -6.83 -20.23 -4.00
C THR A 98 -7.72 -19.18 -4.68
N GLY A 99 -7.89 -19.26 -6.00
CA GLY A 99 -8.57 -18.25 -6.79
C GLY A 99 -7.79 -16.93 -6.93
N LEU A 100 -6.51 -16.90 -6.52
CA LEU A 100 -5.66 -15.72 -6.62
C LEU A 100 -5.42 -15.36 -8.08
N GLN A 101 -5.82 -14.16 -8.47
CA GLN A 101 -5.56 -13.62 -9.80
C GLN A 101 -4.32 -12.72 -9.77
N LYS A 102 -3.46 -12.92 -10.77
CA LYS A 102 -2.27 -12.12 -11.05
C LYS A 102 -2.24 -11.78 -12.53
N PHE A 103 -1.53 -10.72 -12.89
CA PHE A 103 -1.24 -10.38 -14.28
C PHE A 103 0.27 -10.33 -14.47
N LEU A 104 0.77 -11.18 -15.36
CA LEU A 104 2.19 -11.48 -15.49
C LEU A 104 2.77 -10.90 -16.78
N THR A 105 4.01 -10.46 -16.68
CA THR A 105 4.93 -10.21 -17.79
C THR A 105 6.23 -10.97 -17.50
N ASP A 106 7.23 -10.85 -18.37
CA ASP A 106 8.56 -11.43 -18.13
C ASP A 106 9.25 -10.83 -16.88
N LEU A 107 8.91 -9.60 -16.49
CA LEU A 107 9.60 -8.84 -15.44
C LEU A 107 8.73 -8.48 -14.23
N TYR A 108 7.41 -8.41 -14.42
CA TYR A 108 6.48 -7.88 -13.45
C TYR A 108 5.29 -8.79 -13.18
N GLU A 109 4.82 -8.73 -11.95
CA GLU A 109 3.61 -9.38 -11.47
C GLU A 109 2.70 -8.30 -10.88
N VAL A 110 1.49 -8.14 -11.41
CA VAL A 110 0.51 -7.20 -10.89
C VAL A 110 -0.56 -7.94 -10.09
N GLU A 111 -0.80 -7.48 -8.87
CA GLU A 111 -1.82 -8.01 -7.96
C GLU A 111 -2.74 -6.91 -7.43
N PHE A 112 -4.00 -7.28 -7.17
CA PHE A 112 -4.97 -6.39 -6.51
C PHE A 112 -5.22 -6.86 -5.08
N LEU A 113 -5.32 -5.92 -4.14
CA LEU A 113 -5.48 -6.19 -2.71
C LEU A 113 -6.76 -5.54 -2.18
N VAL A 114 -7.44 -6.19 -1.25
CA VAL A 114 -8.60 -5.62 -0.54
C VAL A 114 -8.52 -5.93 0.96
N HIS A 115 -9.07 -5.04 1.78
CA HIS A 115 -9.10 -5.27 3.22
C HIS A 115 -10.02 -6.43 3.62
N ARG A 116 -9.47 -7.33 4.44
CA ARG A 116 -10.20 -8.39 5.14
C ARG A 116 -10.37 -8.04 6.63
N PRO A 117 -11.57 -7.65 7.08
CA PRO A 117 -11.82 -7.31 8.49
C PRO A 117 -11.81 -8.54 9.42
N GLY A 118 -11.97 -9.74 8.86
CA GLY A 118 -11.95 -11.02 9.56
C GLY A 118 -12.34 -12.18 8.64
N GLY A 119 -12.41 -13.39 9.18
CA GLY A 119 -12.79 -14.58 8.40
C GLY A 119 -11.66 -15.20 7.57
N ARG A 120 -12.04 -16.09 6.66
CA ARG A 120 -11.13 -16.88 5.81
C ARG A 120 -11.31 -16.62 4.31
N GLU A 121 -12.06 -15.58 3.94
CA GLU A 121 -12.12 -15.16 2.52
C GLU A 121 -10.69 -14.82 2.06
N GLU A 122 -10.19 -15.51 1.05
CA GLU A 122 -8.81 -15.32 0.57
C GLU A 122 -8.76 -14.38 -0.62
N VAL A 123 -9.84 -14.33 -1.40
CA VAL A 123 -9.98 -13.50 -2.59
C VAL A 123 -11.39 -12.93 -2.69
N LYS A 124 -11.53 -11.80 -3.39
CA LYS A 124 -12.80 -11.12 -3.59
C LYS A 124 -12.89 -10.54 -5.00
N MET A 125 -13.97 -10.87 -5.70
CA MET A 125 -14.27 -10.27 -7.00
C MET A 125 -14.67 -8.80 -6.85
N VAL A 126 -13.88 -7.90 -7.43
CA VAL A 126 -14.15 -6.46 -7.52
C VAL A 126 -14.77 -6.16 -8.86
N ARG A 127 -16.11 -6.26 -8.91
CA ARG A 127 -16.90 -6.17 -10.14
C ARG A 127 -16.72 -4.86 -10.90
N LYS A 128 -16.46 -3.74 -10.20
CA LYS A 128 -16.26 -2.43 -10.83
C LYS A 128 -15.11 -2.45 -11.86
N PHE A 129 -14.06 -3.24 -11.57
CA PHE A 129 -12.84 -3.29 -12.37
C PHE A 129 -12.61 -4.65 -13.05
N ASN A 130 -13.54 -5.59 -12.89
CA ASN A 130 -13.42 -6.97 -13.39
C ASN A 130 -12.12 -7.68 -12.95
N VAL A 131 -11.72 -7.52 -11.69
CA VAL A 131 -10.52 -8.17 -11.13
C VAL A 131 -10.84 -8.92 -9.84
N ILE A 132 -10.08 -9.97 -9.56
CA ILE A 132 -10.13 -10.71 -8.31
C ILE A 132 -8.99 -10.20 -7.42
N ALA A 133 -9.35 -9.55 -6.31
CA ALA A 133 -8.39 -9.00 -5.36
C ALA A 133 -8.11 -9.98 -4.21
N GLN A 134 -6.84 -10.10 -3.82
CA GLN A 134 -6.43 -10.84 -2.62
C GLN A 134 -6.91 -10.12 -1.35
N ALA A 135 -7.61 -10.85 -0.50
CA ALA A 135 -8.17 -10.33 0.75
C ALA A 135 -7.14 -10.43 1.89
N MET A 136 -6.56 -9.30 2.28
CA MET A 136 -5.53 -9.21 3.31
C MET A 136 -5.93 -8.32 4.48
N PRO A 137 -5.54 -8.64 5.72
CA PRO A 137 -5.80 -7.77 6.86
C PRO A 137 -4.95 -6.48 6.79
N PHE A 138 -5.41 -5.40 7.43
CA PHE A 138 -4.73 -4.10 7.56
C PHE A 138 -4.55 -3.29 6.26
N ILE A 139 -5.15 -3.71 5.14
CA ILE A 139 -5.14 -2.90 3.90
C ILE A 139 -5.89 -1.57 4.06
N ASP A 140 -6.91 -1.53 4.91
CA ASP A 140 -7.68 -0.35 5.25
C ASP A 140 -6.83 0.79 5.83
N ILE A 141 -5.74 0.47 6.55
CA ILE A 141 -4.79 1.46 7.07
C ILE A 141 -4.20 2.31 5.93
N LEU A 142 -3.94 1.71 4.77
CA LEU A 142 -3.33 2.39 3.63
C LEU A 142 -4.22 3.50 3.05
N PHE A 143 -5.52 3.44 3.32
CA PHE A 143 -6.52 4.42 2.90
C PHE A 143 -6.74 5.56 3.92
N ILE A 144 -5.96 5.63 5.00
CA ILE A 144 -6.04 6.74 5.94
C ILE A 144 -5.30 7.96 5.37
N ASP A 145 -6.08 8.91 4.83
CA ASP A 145 -5.60 10.17 4.24
C ASP A 145 -4.51 9.97 3.16
N PRO A 146 -4.81 9.22 2.08
CA PRO A 146 -3.86 8.99 0.99
C PRO A 146 -3.55 10.29 0.24
N ILE A 147 -2.39 10.34 -0.41
CA ILE A 147 -1.96 11.49 -1.19
C ILE A 147 -2.14 11.25 -2.69
N GLU A 148 -2.37 12.33 -3.40
CA GLU A 148 -2.40 12.36 -4.86
C GLU A 148 -1.05 12.82 -5.41
N VAL A 149 -0.60 12.16 -6.48
CA VAL A 149 0.63 12.47 -7.19
C VAL A 149 0.32 12.60 -8.68
N GLU A 150 0.52 13.80 -9.21
CA GLU A 150 0.56 14.04 -10.65
C GLU A 150 1.94 13.59 -11.16
N PHE A 151 1.96 12.57 -12.01
CA PHE A 151 3.18 11.95 -12.51
C PHE A 151 3.00 11.54 -13.98
N ALA A 152 3.93 11.90 -14.85
CA ALA A 152 3.90 11.54 -16.28
C ALA A 152 2.54 11.81 -16.99
N GLY A 153 1.80 12.84 -16.56
CA GLY A 153 0.48 13.21 -17.10
C GLY A 153 -0.70 12.37 -16.61
N CYS A 154 -0.51 11.52 -15.59
CA CYS A 154 -1.58 10.77 -14.92
C CYS A 154 -1.69 11.16 -13.44
N LEU A 155 -2.87 10.95 -12.85
CA LEU A 155 -3.11 11.15 -11.42
C LEU A 155 -3.04 9.81 -10.70
N ILE A 156 -2.00 9.61 -9.90
CA ILE A 156 -1.81 8.41 -9.09
C ILE A 156 -2.20 8.73 -7.65
N ARG A 157 -2.78 7.76 -6.95
CA ARG A 157 -2.89 7.83 -5.49
C ARG A 157 -2.04 6.77 -4.83
N ILE A 158 -1.37 7.18 -3.76
CA ILE A 158 -0.54 6.32 -2.93
C ILE A 158 -0.90 6.53 -1.46
N PRO A 159 -0.63 5.55 -0.59
CA PRO A 159 -0.76 5.75 0.85
C PRO A 159 0.09 6.95 1.26
N ARG A 160 -0.33 7.66 2.31
CA ARG A 160 0.62 8.55 2.97
C ARG A 160 1.74 7.73 3.65
N PRO A 161 2.95 8.27 3.76
CA PRO A 161 4.10 7.63 4.40
C PRO A 161 3.80 7.07 5.79
N GLU A 162 3.05 7.80 6.64
CA GLU A 162 2.69 7.34 7.98
C GLU A 162 1.78 6.10 7.95
N ALA A 163 0.87 6.02 6.97
CA ALA A 163 -0.03 4.88 6.80
C ALA A 163 0.72 3.64 6.31
N LEU A 164 1.62 3.82 5.32
CA LEU A 164 2.46 2.73 4.83
C LEU A 164 3.38 2.21 5.95
N PHE A 165 4.01 3.12 6.70
CA PHE A 165 4.84 2.79 7.86
C PHE A 165 4.07 2.01 8.92
N PHE A 166 2.90 2.53 9.33
CA PHE A 166 2.08 1.90 10.37
C PHE A 166 1.60 0.51 9.96
N GLN A 167 1.16 0.35 8.71
CA GLN A 167 0.77 -0.95 8.15
C GLN A 167 1.95 -1.93 8.14
N LYS A 168 3.12 -1.50 7.68
CA LYS A 168 4.34 -2.34 7.59
C LYS A 168 4.83 -2.80 8.95
N LEU A 169 4.79 -1.95 9.98
CA LEU A 169 5.10 -2.36 11.36
C LEU A 169 4.21 -3.51 11.84
N ILE A 170 2.94 -3.54 11.43
CA ILE A 170 1.99 -4.59 11.81
C ILE A 170 2.24 -5.88 11.03
N VAL A 171 2.49 -5.79 9.72
CA VAL A 171 2.58 -6.96 8.85
C VAL A 171 3.96 -7.61 8.82
N ALA A 172 5.03 -6.88 9.12
CA ALA A 172 6.41 -7.41 9.12
C ALA A 172 6.53 -8.66 10.00
N GLN A 173 5.99 -8.62 11.23
CA GLN A 173 6.03 -9.78 12.16
C GLN A 173 5.03 -10.89 11.81
N ARG A 174 4.29 -10.75 10.72
CA ARG A 174 3.32 -11.74 10.23
C ARG A 174 3.76 -12.38 8.91
N ARG A 175 4.86 -11.90 8.31
CA ARG A 175 5.38 -12.46 7.08
C ARG A 175 5.91 -13.87 7.35
N PRO A 176 5.53 -14.88 6.55
CA PRO A 176 6.10 -16.20 6.67
C PRO A 176 7.55 -16.24 6.15
N GLN A 177 7.88 -15.40 5.16
CA GLN A 177 9.23 -15.31 4.60
C GLN A 177 10.03 -14.22 5.31
N GLU A 178 11.18 -14.59 5.90
CA GLU A 178 12.03 -13.65 6.64
C GLU A 178 12.52 -12.49 5.76
N TRP A 179 12.88 -12.74 4.50
CA TRP A 179 13.31 -11.67 3.58
C TRP A 179 12.20 -10.63 3.32
N LYS A 180 10.91 -11.03 3.34
CA LYS A 180 9.78 -10.08 3.21
C LYS A 180 9.66 -9.23 4.47
N LYS A 181 9.89 -9.82 5.65
CA LYS A 181 9.93 -9.11 6.93
C LYS A 181 11.10 -8.12 6.98
N GLU A 182 12.30 -8.54 6.60
CA GLU A 182 13.48 -7.66 6.52
C GLU A 182 13.23 -6.48 5.58
N LYS A 183 12.65 -6.74 4.39
CA LYS A 183 12.24 -5.69 3.43
C LYS A 183 11.23 -4.70 4.03
N ASP A 184 10.19 -5.20 4.71
CA ASP A 184 9.19 -4.35 5.36
C ASP A 184 9.82 -3.48 6.46
N LEU A 185 10.76 -4.03 7.24
CA LEU A 185 11.46 -3.30 8.31
C LEU A 185 12.49 -2.30 7.77
N GLU A 186 13.22 -2.63 6.69
CA GLU A 186 14.11 -1.71 5.99
C GLU A 186 13.35 -0.46 5.53
N GLN A 187 12.22 -0.67 4.85
CA GLN A 187 11.35 0.43 4.41
C GLN A 187 10.83 1.25 5.60
N CYS A 188 10.46 0.61 6.71
CA CYS A 188 10.09 1.33 7.93
C CYS A 188 11.25 2.19 8.44
N GLY A 189 12.47 1.66 8.47
CA GLY A 189 13.67 2.40 8.89
C GLY A 189 13.93 3.64 8.03
N LEU A 190 13.75 3.53 6.72
CA LEU A 190 13.87 4.66 5.79
C LEU A 190 12.80 5.73 6.03
N LEU A 191 11.56 5.30 6.28
CA LEU A 191 10.43 6.20 6.52
C LEU A 191 10.53 6.91 7.87
N ALA A 192 10.99 6.23 8.93
CA ALA A 192 10.96 6.69 10.31
C ALA A 192 11.52 8.11 10.52
N GLY A 193 12.57 8.49 9.78
CA GLY A 193 13.21 9.80 9.88
C GLY A 193 12.47 10.96 9.21
N GLN A 194 11.40 10.69 8.45
CA GLN A 194 10.66 11.68 7.65
C GLN A 194 9.17 11.78 8.02
N LEU A 195 8.68 11.02 8.99
CA LEU A 195 7.26 10.99 9.34
C LEU A 195 6.83 12.23 10.13
N ASP A 196 5.61 12.72 9.90
CA ASP A 196 4.95 13.56 10.88
C ASP A 196 4.46 12.70 12.05
N ILE A 197 5.15 12.80 13.19
CA ILE A 197 4.85 12.01 14.39
C ILE A 197 3.44 12.30 14.92
N LYS A 198 2.92 13.52 14.80
CA LYS A 198 1.57 13.85 15.29
C LYS A 198 0.50 13.19 14.44
N VAL A 199 0.72 13.14 13.13
CA VAL A 199 -0.14 12.40 12.20
C VAL A 199 -0.13 10.92 12.54
N LEU A 200 1.05 10.34 12.71
CA LEU A 200 1.20 8.93 13.07
C LEU A 200 0.48 8.60 14.40
N GLU A 201 0.66 9.44 15.41
CA GLU A 201 -0.01 9.32 16.72
C GLU A 201 -1.54 9.40 16.58
N ALA A 202 -2.06 10.35 15.81
CA ALA A 202 -3.50 10.50 15.57
C ALA A 202 -4.07 9.28 14.84
N MET A 203 -3.37 8.80 13.81
CA MET A 203 -3.75 7.61 13.04
C MET A 203 -3.78 6.36 13.93
N ALA A 204 -2.70 6.11 14.67
CA ALA A 204 -2.60 4.96 15.56
C ALA A 204 -3.62 5.03 16.71
N GLY A 205 -3.88 6.23 17.25
CA GLY A 205 -4.88 6.47 18.28
C GLY A 205 -6.31 6.20 17.82
N GLY A 206 -6.63 6.50 16.54
CA GLY A 206 -7.93 6.22 15.94
C GLY A 206 -8.12 4.77 15.50
N TYR A 207 -7.04 3.98 15.38
CA TYR A 207 -7.10 2.63 14.85
C TYR A 207 -7.23 1.57 15.96
N ARG A 208 -8.29 0.75 15.91
CA ARG A 208 -8.54 -0.29 16.91
C ARG A 208 -7.55 -1.45 16.76
N MET A 209 -6.63 -1.57 17.72
CA MET A 209 -5.62 -2.64 17.74
C MET A 209 -5.87 -3.68 18.83
N SER A 210 -5.74 -4.97 18.45
CA SER A 210 -5.67 -6.08 19.41
C SER A 210 -4.38 -6.06 20.24
N LYS A 211 -4.36 -6.75 21.39
CA LYS A 211 -3.12 -6.93 22.19
C LYS A 211 -1.98 -7.54 21.37
N LYS A 212 -2.29 -8.54 20.52
CA LYS A 212 -1.33 -9.16 19.61
C LYS A 212 -0.78 -8.16 18.59
N THR A 213 -1.65 -7.33 17.99
CA THR A 213 -1.21 -6.29 17.05
C THR A 213 -0.26 -5.29 17.73
N ARG A 214 -0.61 -4.82 18.94
CA ARG A 214 0.27 -3.92 19.72
C ARG A 214 1.62 -4.57 20.01
N TYR A 215 1.63 -5.85 20.41
CA TYR A 215 2.88 -6.58 20.61
C TYR A 215 3.75 -6.62 19.34
N MET A 216 3.16 -6.98 18.19
CA MET A 216 3.90 -7.03 16.92
C MET A 216 4.48 -5.66 16.51
N ILE A 217 3.73 -4.58 16.73
CA ILE A 217 4.25 -3.23 16.50
C ILE A 217 5.47 -2.95 17.37
N ARG A 218 5.46 -3.34 18.66
CA ARG A 218 6.62 -3.15 19.55
C ARG A 218 7.86 -3.89 19.04
N GLU A 219 7.68 -5.12 18.58
CA GLU A 219 8.79 -5.91 18.02
C GLU A 219 9.37 -5.26 16.77
N SER A 220 8.52 -4.80 15.84
CA SER A 220 8.97 -4.06 14.65
C SER A 220 9.65 -2.74 15.02
N CYS A 221 9.08 -1.96 15.95
CA CYS A 221 9.67 -0.71 16.43
C CYS A 221 11.06 -0.95 17.04
N LYS A 222 11.20 -1.97 17.89
CA LYS A 222 12.48 -2.37 18.48
C LYS A 222 13.51 -2.74 17.41
N ALA A 223 13.10 -3.46 16.36
CA ALA A 223 14.00 -3.89 15.29
C ALA A 223 14.58 -2.71 14.47
N ILE A 224 13.83 -1.61 14.35
CA ILE A 224 14.25 -0.42 13.59
C ILE A 224 14.71 0.75 14.48
N GLY A 225 14.76 0.56 15.80
CA GLY A 225 15.13 1.62 16.75
C GLY A 225 14.11 2.77 16.83
N PHE A 226 12.83 2.52 16.53
CA PHE A 226 11.75 3.50 16.62
C PHE A 226 11.06 3.45 17.98
N GLU A 227 10.70 4.60 18.54
CA GLU A 227 10.06 4.69 19.84
C GLU A 227 8.57 4.30 19.77
N PRO A 228 8.16 3.17 20.38
CA PRO A 228 6.81 2.64 20.20
C PRO A 228 5.72 3.50 20.86
N SER A 229 6.06 4.41 21.77
CA SER A 229 5.07 5.27 22.44
C SER A 229 4.37 6.25 21.50
N HIS A 230 4.91 6.51 20.31
CA HIS A 230 4.23 7.28 19.26
C HIS A 230 3.08 6.52 18.58
N ILE A 231 2.98 5.21 18.76
CA ILE A 231 1.95 4.37 18.11
C ILE A 231 1.09 3.70 19.17
N ILE A 232 1.73 3.18 20.20
CA ILE A 232 1.08 2.50 21.32
C ILE A 232 1.12 3.48 22.47
N LEU A 233 0.16 4.40 22.46
CA LEU A 233 -0.12 5.25 23.60
C LEU A 233 -0.30 4.36 24.82
N LYS A 234 0.36 4.72 25.93
CA LYS A 234 0.22 4.01 27.20
C LYS A 234 -1.27 3.86 27.46
N ASP A 235 -1.73 2.65 27.76
CA ASP A 235 -3.08 2.45 28.27
C ASP A 235 -3.23 3.47 29.40
N THR A 236 -4.08 4.48 29.22
CA THR A 236 -4.41 5.40 30.29
C THR A 236 -4.86 4.50 31.41
N VAL A 237 -4.06 4.42 32.46
CA VAL A 237 -4.41 3.71 33.67
C VAL A 237 -5.66 4.43 34.15
N THR A 238 -6.84 3.90 33.81
CA THR A 238 -8.05 4.15 34.59
C THR A 238 -7.75 3.58 35.96
N LYS A 239 -7.11 4.40 36.79
CA LYS A 239 -7.16 4.29 38.23
C LYS A 239 -8.65 4.35 38.57
N LYS A 240 -9.22 3.19 38.89
CA LYS A 240 -10.35 3.15 39.81
C LYS A 240 -9.87 3.61 41.18
#